data_AF-A0A3M1TY90-F1
#
_entry.id   AF-A0A3M1TY90-F1
#
_cell.length_a   1.000
_cell.length_b   1.000
_cell.length_c   1.000
_cell.angle_alpha   90.00
_cell.angle_beta   90.00
_cell.angle_gamma   90.00
#
_symmetry.space_group_name_H-M   'P 1'
#
loop_
_entity.id
_entity.type
_entity.pdbx_description
1 polymer ?
#
loop_
_entity_poly.entity_id
_entity_poly.type
_entity_poly.pdbx_seq_one_letter_code
_entity_poly.pdbx_strand_id
1 'polypeptide(L)'
;MSGELKRLEVDTLAEAYERLAEAEVERAAVAARAKEARRRLEQRAHYVLGSLEAAERFLDEGDEVGAGEGQTAGGRSTETGEGRGASPALARREALQTQLAETRAAFARERAALEEELRTARLRAEEIFAAAQAAVVERVEAYLEHARPHLSVEVAHLADGRRVVHLRRPERETSVLLCRLLAGRPPGRLDFLSDESVDRVEGPVYLAQRTPEVDPEAIHAGGADAEDGLLALDGPLLPIRAHIPVRLPKVAWPHLRLRTRGAVLELESREEGEPYTHLVPEAHAELFTGFLVSLQVRGRLTVEIDVP
;
A
#
# COMPACT_ATOMS: atom_id res chain seq x y z
N MET A 1 -18.75 -12.66 -34.70
CA MET A 1 -17.36 -12.61 -34.19
C MET A 1 -16.68 -11.24 -34.40
N SER A 2 -17.33 -10.10 -34.15
CA SER A 2 -16.71 -8.78 -34.48
C SER A 2 -16.89 -7.68 -33.42
N GLY A 3 -17.69 -7.90 -32.38
CA GLY A 3 -17.91 -6.90 -31.31
C GLY A 3 -16.97 -7.06 -30.11
N GLU A 4 -16.73 -8.29 -29.66
CA GLU A 4 -15.89 -8.59 -28.47
C GLU A 4 -14.40 -8.46 -28.77
N LEU A 5 -13.95 -8.91 -29.95
CA LEU A 5 -12.58 -8.66 -30.44
C LEU A 5 -12.28 -7.16 -30.56
N LYS A 6 -13.27 -6.35 -30.98
CA LYS A 6 -13.13 -4.88 -31.01
C LYS A 6 -13.12 -4.22 -29.63
N ARG A 7 -13.72 -4.82 -28.59
CA ARG A 7 -13.60 -4.34 -27.20
C ARG A 7 -12.28 -4.77 -26.56
N LEU A 8 -11.71 -5.89 -27.01
CA LEU A 8 -10.36 -6.31 -26.66
C LEU A 8 -9.29 -5.44 -27.34
N GLU A 9 -9.56 -4.90 -28.52
CA GLU A 9 -8.68 -3.97 -29.25
C GLU A 9 -8.60 -2.55 -28.65
N VAL A 10 -9.59 -2.10 -27.86
CA VAL A 10 -9.66 -0.71 -27.35
C VAL A 10 -9.15 -0.57 -25.90
N ASP A 11 -8.92 -1.68 -25.21
CA ASP A 11 -8.38 -1.71 -23.84
C ASP A 11 -7.37 -2.87 -23.71
N THR A 12 -6.10 -2.60 -23.93
CA THR A 12 -5.04 -3.61 -23.78
C THR A 12 -4.83 -3.98 -22.31
N LEU A 13 -4.16 -5.11 -22.06
CA LEU A 13 -3.71 -5.45 -20.71
C LEU A 13 -2.76 -4.38 -20.16
N ALA A 14 -1.91 -3.81 -21.01
CA ALA A 14 -1.06 -2.67 -20.68
C ALA A 14 -1.84 -1.46 -20.16
N GLU A 15 -2.87 -1.02 -20.87
CA GLU A 15 -3.70 0.13 -20.46
C GLU A 15 -4.44 -0.12 -19.13
N ALA A 16 -4.90 -1.36 -18.88
CA ALA A 16 -5.50 -1.70 -17.60
C ALA A 16 -4.51 -1.55 -16.42
N TYR A 17 -3.25 -1.96 -16.62
CA TYR A 17 -2.20 -1.79 -15.62
C TYR A 17 -1.72 -0.33 -15.50
N GLU A 18 -1.74 0.45 -16.57
CA GLU A 18 -1.46 1.89 -16.52
C GLU A 18 -2.50 2.62 -15.68
N ARG A 19 -3.80 2.36 -15.90
CA ARG A 19 -4.88 2.91 -15.05
C ARG A 19 -4.75 2.49 -13.59
N LEU A 20 -4.33 1.25 -13.33
CA LEU A 20 -4.05 0.80 -11.97
C LEU A 20 -2.92 1.62 -11.32
N ALA A 21 -1.83 1.87 -12.06
CA ALA A 21 -0.72 2.68 -11.58
C ALA A 21 -1.14 4.14 -11.35
N GLU A 22 -1.93 4.72 -12.24
CA GLU A 22 -2.49 6.07 -12.08
C GLU A 22 -3.38 6.18 -10.83
N ALA A 23 -4.27 5.21 -10.62
CA ALA A 23 -5.13 5.16 -9.44
C ALA A 23 -4.33 5.00 -8.14
N GLU A 24 -3.23 4.24 -8.17
CA GLU A 24 -2.30 4.10 -7.05
C GLU A 24 -1.61 5.43 -6.72
N VAL A 25 -1.15 6.15 -7.74
CA VAL A 25 -0.55 7.49 -7.59
C VAL A 25 -1.57 8.48 -7.04
N GLU A 26 -2.81 8.48 -7.54
CA GLU A 26 -3.88 9.36 -7.04
C GLU A 26 -4.19 9.09 -5.56
N ARG A 27 -4.32 7.81 -5.19
CA ARG A 27 -4.56 7.39 -3.81
C ARG A 27 -3.43 7.83 -2.88
N ALA A 28 -2.18 7.63 -3.28
CA ALA A 28 -1.02 8.11 -2.53
C ALA A 28 -1.00 9.65 -2.42
N ALA A 29 -1.35 10.37 -3.48
CA ALA A 29 -1.42 11.82 -3.47
C ALA A 29 -2.54 12.35 -2.56
N VAL A 30 -3.69 11.67 -2.48
CA VAL A 30 -4.75 12.00 -1.50
C VAL A 30 -4.25 11.81 -0.07
N ALA A 31 -3.59 10.69 0.23
CA ALA A 31 -3.02 10.44 1.55
C ALA A 31 -1.95 11.48 1.94
N ALA A 32 -1.06 11.85 1.02
CA ALA A 32 -0.05 12.87 1.23
C ALA A 32 -0.67 14.25 1.49
N ARG A 33 -1.66 14.65 0.68
CA ARG A 33 -2.43 15.89 0.88
C ARG A 33 -3.14 15.91 2.23
N ALA A 34 -3.74 14.80 2.64
CA ALA A 34 -4.40 14.66 3.95
C ALA A 34 -3.42 14.88 5.11
N LYS A 35 -2.25 14.24 5.05
CA LYS A 35 -1.18 14.41 6.06
C LYS A 35 -0.73 15.86 6.17
N GLU A 36 -0.49 16.50 5.03
CA GLU A 36 -0.04 17.90 4.97
C GLU A 36 -1.13 18.88 5.46
N ALA A 37 -2.39 18.67 5.09
CA ALA A 37 -3.50 19.51 5.52
C ALA A 37 -3.69 19.46 7.05
N ARG A 38 -3.65 18.26 7.65
CA ARG A 38 -3.69 18.09 9.10
C ARG A 38 -2.54 18.82 9.79
N ARG A 39 -1.31 18.61 9.30
CA ARG A 39 -0.10 19.27 9.83
C ARG A 39 -0.24 20.79 9.81
N ARG A 40 -0.73 21.37 8.70
CA ARG A 40 -0.93 22.83 8.58
C ARG A 40 -1.96 23.35 9.57
N LEU A 41 -3.08 22.64 9.72
CA LEU A 41 -4.14 23.03 10.66
C LEU A 41 -3.64 22.98 12.11
N GLU A 42 -2.93 21.91 12.48
CA GLU A 42 -2.34 21.75 13.81
C GLU A 42 -1.31 22.83 14.12
N GLN A 43 -0.42 23.14 13.17
CA GLN A 43 0.57 24.22 13.34
C GLN A 43 -0.09 25.59 13.54
N ARG A 44 -1.15 25.89 12.76
CA ARG A 44 -1.89 27.14 12.90
C ARG A 44 -2.64 27.21 14.23
N ALA A 45 -3.29 26.11 14.62
CA ALA A 45 -3.98 26.02 15.91
C ALA A 45 -3.01 26.22 17.08
N HIS A 46 -1.86 25.54 17.05
CA HIS A 46 -0.82 25.66 18.06
C HIS A 46 -0.32 27.10 18.19
N TYR A 47 0.01 27.76 17.08
CA TYR A 47 0.51 29.13 17.09
C TYR A 47 -0.54 30.13 17.62
N VAL A 48 -1.77 30.07 17.11
CA VAL A 48 -2.82 31.03 17.49
C VAL A 48 -3.26 30.82 18.94
N LEU A 49 -3.51 29.58 19.35
CA LEU A 49 -3.90 29.29 20.74
C LEU A 49 -2.76 29.57 21.71
N GLY A 50 -1.52 29.19 21.37
CA GLY A 50 -0.35 29.50 22.18
C GLY A 50 -0.10 31.00 22.33
N SER A 51 -0.39 31.80 21.29
CA SER A 51 -0.30 33.26 21.35
C SER A 51 -1.36 33.86 22.28
N LEU A 52 -2.61 33.36 22.23
CA LEU A 52 -3.69 33.79 23.13
C LEU A 52 -3.43 33.38 24.58
N GLU A 53 -2.93 32.17 24.81
CA GLU A 53 -2.55 31.65 26.13
C GLU A 53 -1.34 32.41 26.70
N ALA A 54 -0.36 32.78 25.87
CA ALA A 54 0.75 33.64 26.29
C ALA A 54 0.27 35.05 26.64
N ALA A 55 -0.64 35.63 25.86
CA ALA A 55 -1.26 36.92 26.16
C ALA A 55 -2.00 36.91 27.51
N GLU A 56 -2.60 35.77 27.90
CA GLU A 56 -3.26 35.61 29.20
C GLU A 56 -2.25 35.72 30.35
N ARG A 57 -1.07 35.10 30.20
CA ARG A 57 0.00 35.16 31.22
C ARG A 57 0.54 36.59 31.41
N PHE A 58 0.69 37.35 30.32
CA PHE A 58 1.15 38.75 30.42
C PHE A 58 0.13 39.68 31.08
N LEU A 59 -1.17 39.33 31.06
CA LEU A 59 -2.18 40.06 31.81
C LEU A 59 -2.16 39.72 33.30
N ASP A 60 -1.75 38.50 33.69
CA ASP A 60 -1.57 38.12 35.09
C ASP A 60 -0.31 38.76 35.71
N GLU A 61 0.79 38.93 34.97
CA GLU A 61 2.04 39.56 35.46
C GLU A 61 1.96 41.09 35.59
N GLY A 62 1.08 41.74 34.81
CA GLY A 62 0.91 43.20 34.82
C GLY A 62 0.21 43.77 36.08
N ASP A 63 -0.45 42.93 36.86
CA ASP A 63 -1.12 43.32 38.11
C ASP A 63 -0.17 43.29 39.34
N GLU A 64 0.98 42.60 39.27
CA GLU A 64 1.94 42.56 40.39
C GLU A 64 2.96 43.71 40.39
N VAL A 65 3.25 44.32 39.24
CA VAL A 65 4.27 45.40 39.12
C VAL A 65 3.72 46.78 39.53
N GLY A 66 2.41 46.91 39.79
CA GLY A 66 1.77 48.15 40.25
C GLY A 66 1.72 48.35 41.77
N ALA A 67 2.20 47.40 42.57
CA ALA A 67 2.11 47.42 44.04
C ALA A 67 3.43 47.74 44.76
N GLY A 68 4.43 48.26 44.05
CA GLY A 68 5.73 48.64 44.60
C GLY A 68 6.07 50.11 44.33
N GLU A 69 6.24 50.87 45.42
CA GLU A 69 6.81 52.23 45.51
C GLU A 69 5.88 53.44 45.30
N GLY A 70 5.44 53.99 46.44
CA GLY A 70 4.73 55.26 46.53
C GLY A 70 4.38 55.68 47.96
N GLN A 71 5.37 55.78 48.84
CA GLN A 71 5.23 56.54 50.10
C GLN A 71 4.77 57.97 49.79
N THR A 72 3.63 58.41 50.32
CA THR A 72 3.48 59.73 50.96
C THR A 72 2.21 59.77 51.81
N ALA A 73 2.31 60.48 52.91
CA ALA A 73 1.39 60.54 54.02
C ALA A 73 0.16 61.42 53.75
N GLY A 74 -0.94 61.11 54.45
CA GLY A 74 -1.93 62.10 54.90
C GLY A 74 -3.16 62.27 54.01
N GLY A 75 -4.34 62.03 54.58
CA GLY A 75 -5.59 62.51 53.99
C GLY A 75 -6.79 61.63 54.27
N ARG A 76 -7.45 61.85 55.41
CA ARG A 76 -8.77 61.33 55.74
C ARG A 76 -9.81 62.17 55.00
N SER A 77 -10.61 61.59 54.11
CA SER A 77 -11.94 62.08 53.73
C SER A 77 -12.81 60.95 53.19
N THR A 78 -13.99 60.87 53.78
CA THR A 78 -15.18 60.08 53.43
C THR A 78 -15.88 60.64 52.20
N GLU A 79 -16.30 59.79 51.25
CA GLU A 79 -17.51 59.95 50.40
C GLU A 79 -17.60 58.74 49.44
N THR A 80 -18.62 57.90 49.60
CA THR A 80 -19.83 57.76 48.73
C THR A 80 -19.61 56.99 47.43
N GLY A 81 -20.61 56.18 47.06
CA GLY A 81 -20.79 55.74 45.68
C GLY A 81 -20.64 54.25 45.46
N GLU A 82 -21.78 53.58 45.40
CA GLU A 82 -21.94 52.30 44.73
C GLU A 82 -21.33 52.34 43.33
N GLY A 83 -20.55 51.32 43.02
CA GLY A 83 -19.89 51.18 41.73
C GLY A 83 -18.88 50.06 41.80
N ARG A 84 -19.35 48.82 41.96
CA ARG A 84 -18.57 47.63 41.57
C ARG A 84 -18.40 47.67 40.04
N GLY A 85 -17.67 48.65 39.53
CA GLY A 85 -17.17 48.64 38.17
C GLY A 85 -16.05 47.60 38.15
N ALA A 86 -16.24 46.53 37.38
CA ALA A 86 -15.17 45.58 37.09
C ALA A 86 -13.92 46.38 36.69
N SER A 87 -12.79 46.13 37.37
CA SER A 87 -11.52 46.75 37.01
C SER A 87 -11.27 46.55 35.51
N PRO A 88 -10.78 47.55 34.76
CA PRO A 88 -10.46 47.41 33.33
C PRO A 88 -9.57 46.20 33.00
N ALA A 89 -8.78 45.71 33.96
CA ALA A 89 -8.01 44.47 33.86
C ALA A 89 -8.90 43.20 33.81
N LEU A 90 -9.93 43.13 34.65
CA LEU A 90 -10.90 42.02 34.66
C LEU A 90 -11.68 41.96 33.34
N ALA A 91 -12.11 43.11 32.81
CA ALA A 91 -12.81 43.17 31.53
C ALA A 91 -11.93 42.71 30.35
N ARG A 92 -10.63 43.05 30.35
CA ARG A 92 -9.67 42.56 29.34
C ARG A 92 -9.43 41.06 29.46
N ARG A 93 -9.38 40.53 30.69
CA ARG A 93 -9.24 39.09 30.95
C ARG A 93 -10.45 38.32 30.45
N GLU A 94 -11.66 38.77 30.77
CA GLU A 94 -12.91 38.15 30.30
C GLU A 94 -13.01 38.16 28.76
N ALA A 95 -12.62 39.27 28.13
CA ALA A 95 -12.56 39.37 26.67
C ALA A 95 -11.56 38.37 26.05
N LEU A 96 -10.38 38.23 26.63
CA LEU A 96 -9.37 37.27 26.15
C LEU A 96 -9.82 35.82 26.33
N GLN A 97 -10.43 35.49 27.48
CA GLN A 97 -10.98 34.15 27.72
C GLN A 97 -12.11 33.80 26.76
N THR A 98 -12.97 34.78 26.45
CA THR A 98 -14.03 34.63 25.43
C THR A 98 -13.41 34.38 24.06
N GLN A 99 -12.43 35.18 23.66
CA GLN A 99 -11.73 35.03 22.38
C GLN A 99 -11.02 33.67 22.27
N LEU A 100 -10.41 33.19 23.36
CA LEU A 100 -9.74 31.89 23.42
C LEU A 100 -10.75 30.74 23.30
N ALA A 101 -11.90 30.81 23.97
CA ALA A 101 -12.98 29.84 23.83
C ALA A 101 -13.56 29.82 22.40
N GLU A 102 -13.81 30.99 21.81
CA GLU A 102 -14.29 31.13 20.43
C GLU A 102 -13.28 30.58 19.42
N THR A 103 -11.99 30.87 19.60
CA THR A 103 -10.91 30.40 18.74
C THR A 103 -10.76 28.87 18.82
N ARG A 104 -10.82 28.29 20.02
CA ARG A 104 -10.85 26.82 20.20
C ARG A 104 -12.05 26.20 19.49
N ALA A 105 -13.24 26.79 19.64
CA ALA A 105 -14.44 26.31 18.97
C ALA A 105 -14.34 26.44 17.44
N ALA A 106 -13.71 27.50 16.92
CA ALA A 106 -13.48 27.67 15.49
C ALA A 106 -12.53 26.60 14.92
N PHE A 107 -11.38 26.36 15.57
CA PHE A 107 -10.46 25.29 15.15
C PHE A 107 -11.07 23.89 15.27
N ALA A 108 -11.92 23.65 16.27
CA ALA A 108 -12.64 22.38 16.38
C ALA A 108 -13.60 22.15 15.20
N ARG A 109 -14.36 23.18 14.81
CA ARG A 109 -15.25 23.12 13.63
C ARG A 109 -14.47 22.91 12.34
N GLU A 110 -13.36 23.62 12.17
CA GLU A 110 -12.52 23.49 10.98
C GLU A 110 -11.85 22.12 10.88
N ARG A 111 -11.39 21.56 12.01
CA ARG A 111 -10.88 20.20 12.06
C ARG A 111 -11.93 19.19 11.64
N ALA A 112 -13.16 19.33 12.16
CA ALA A 112 -14.26 18.45 11.78
C ALA A 112 -14.60 18.54 10.28
N ALA A 113 -14.63 19.75 9.73
CA ALA A 113 -14.88 19.97 8.30
C ALA A 113 -13.75 19.36 7.42
N LEU A 114 -12.49 19.57 7.81
CA LEU A 114 -11.35 18.99 7.11
C LEU A 114 -11.38 17.46 7.14
N GLU A 115 -11.64 16.85 8.30
CA GLU A 115 -11.70 15.39 8.40
C GLU A 115 -12.80 14.79 7.51
N GLU A 116 -13.94 15.47 7.37
CA GLU A 116 -15.03 15.02 6.49
C GLU A 116 -14.67 15.14 5.00
N GLU A 117 -14.02 16.23 4.60
CA GLU A 117 -13.49 16.39 3.23
C GLU A 117 -12.45 15.31 2.91
N LEU A 118 -11.49 15.08 3.81
CA LEU A 118 -10.45 14.08 3.65
C LEU A 118 -11.01 12.65 3.62
N ARG A 119 -12.03 12.36 4.43
CA ARG A 119 -12.75 11.08 4.41
C ARG A 119 -13.39 10.84 3.06
N THR A 120 -14.09 11.85 2.51
CA THR A 120 -14.75 11.76 1.21
C THR A 120 -13.73 11.57 0.08
N ALA A 121 -12.64 12.34 0.08
CA ALA A 121 -11.58 12.22 -0.91
C ALA A 121 -10.90 10.84 -0.85
N ARG A 122 -10.65 10.31 0.36
CA ARG A 122 -10.08 8.98 0.54
C ARG A 122 -11.01 7.89 0.02
N LEU A 123 -12.29 7.93 0.37
CA LEU A 123 -13.27 6.93 -0.11
C LEU A 123 -13.31 6.89 -1.64
N ARG A 124 -13.37 8.06 -2.29
CA ARG A 124 -13.35 8.16 -3.74
C ARG A 124 -12.07 7.57 -4.35
N ALA A 125 -10.91 7.84 -3.76
CA ALA A 125 -9.64 7.29 -4.25
C ALA A 125 -9.57 5.77 -4.10
N GLU A 126 -10.08 5.21 -2.99
CA GLU A 126 -10.15 3.75 -2.80
C GLU A 126 -11.14 3.10 -3.78
N GLU A 127 -12.27 3.75 -4.07
CA GLU A 127 -13.24 3.26 -5.08
C GLU A 127 -12.62 3.21 -6.48
N ILE A 128 -11.91 4.26 -6.89
CA ILE A 128 -11.20 4.31 -8.18
C ILE A 128 -10.13 3.21 -8.23
N PHE A 129 -9.35 3.05 -7.15
CA PHE A 129 -8.33 2.01 -7.07
C PHE A 129 -8.92 0.60 -7.15
N ALA A 130 -10.00 0.33 -6.41
CA ALA A 130 -10.70 -0.96 -6.46
C ALA A 130 -11.27 -1.26 -7.84
N ALA A 131 -11.84 -0.25 -8.52
CA ALA A 131 -12.33 -0.38 -9.89
C ALA A 131 -11.18 -0.70 -10.87
N ALA A 132 -10.02 -0.06 -10.73
CA ALA A 132 -8.85 -0.36 -11.55
C ALA A 132 -8.31 -1.78 -11.31
N GLN A 133 -8.30 -2.26 -10.05
CA GLN A 133 -7.94 -3.65 -9.75
C GLN A 133 -8.90 -4.64 -10.40
N ALA A 134 -10.21 -4.38 -10.33
CA ALA A 134 -11.22 -5.22 -10.95
C ALA A 134 -11.06 -5.26 -12.48
N ALA A 135 -10.78 -4.12 -13.11
CA ALA A 135 -10.54 -4.03 -14.55
C ALA A 135 -9.34 -4.87 -15.00
N VAL A 136 -8.25 -4.91 -14.20
CA VAL A 136 -7.11 -5.79 -14.48
C VAL A 136 -7.52 -7.25 -14.41
N VAL A 137 -8.23 -7.67 -13.35
CA VAL A 137 -8.69 -9.07 -13.22
C VAL A 137 -9.59 -9.46 -14.39
N GLU A 138 -10.57 -8.62 -14.72
CA GLU A 138 -11.49 -8.84 -15.85
C GLU A 138 -10.73 -9.00 -17.17
N ARG A 139 -9.76 -8.11 -17.42
CA ARG A 139 -8.95 -8.16 -18.65
C ARG A 139 -8.11 -9.42 -18.73
N VAL A 140 -7.50 -9.83 -17.61
CA VAL A 140 -6.70 -11.08 -17.55
C VAL A 140 -7.56 -12.30 -17.82
N GLU A 141 -8.77 -12.39 -17.26
CA GLU A 141 -9.69 -13.49 -17.55
C GLU A 141 -10.11 -13.50 -19.02
N ALA A 142 -10.47 -12.35 -19.57
CA ALA A 142 -10.85 -12.23 -20.97
C ALA A 142 -9.70 -12.65 -21.92
N TYR A 143 -8.44 -12.33 -21.57
CA TYR A 143 -7.27 -12.80 -22.32
C TYR A 143 -7.11 -14.32 -22.22
N LEU A 144 -7.28 -14.91 -21.04
CA LEU A 144 -7.19 -16.37 -20.84
C LEU A 144 -8.28 -17.17 -21.58
N GLU A 145 -9.41 -16.55 -21.92
CA GLU A 145 -10.45 -17.18 -22.74
C GLU A 145 -10.04 -17.29 -24.21
N HIS A 146 -9.19 -16.38 -24.70
CA HIS A 146 -8.85 -16.25 -26.12
C HIS A 146 -7.42 -16.68 -26.45
N ALA A 147 -6.50 -16.55 -25.48
CA ALA A 147 -5.09 -16.86 -25.62
C ALA A 147 -4.65 -17.89 -24.58
N ARG A 148 -3.88 -18.88 -25.03
CA ARG A 148 -3.27 -19.88 -24.17
C ARG A 148 -1.78 -19.57 -24.02
N PRO A 149 -1.29 -19.29 -22.81
CA PRO A 149 0.15 -19.14 -22.59
C PRO A 149 0.89 -20.39 -23.06
N HIS A 150 1.92 -20.20 -23.87
CA HIS A 150 2.81 -21.26 -24.32
C HIS A 150 4.07 -21.27 -23.45
N LEU A 151 4.43 -22.44 -22.91
CA LEU A 151 5.56 -22.64 -22.01
C LEU A 151 6.48 -23.73 -22.56
N SER A 152 7.77 -23.43 -22.59
CA SER A 152 8.83 -24.43 -22.81
C SER A 152 9.50 -24.70 -21.46
N VAL A 153 9.46 -25.95 -21.01
CA VAL A 153 9.97 -26.43 -19.72
C VAL A 153 11.09 -27.42 -19.99
N GLU A 154 12.26 -27.18 -19.41
CA GLU A 154 13.39 -28.11 -19.43
C GLU A 154 13.55 -28.72 -18.02
N VAL A 155 13.67 -30.04 -17.94
CA VAL A 155 13.85 -30.77 -16.69
C VAL A 155 15.17 -31.53 -16.73
N ALA A 156 16.21 -30.96 -16.11
CA ALA A 156 17.52 -31.58 -16.04
C ALA A 156 17.61 -32.59 -14.89
N HIS A 157 18.12 -33.79 -15.21
CA HIS A 157 18.34 -34.86 -14.25
C HIS A 157 19.71 -34.71 -13.56
N LEU A 158 19.72 -34.65 -12.22
CA LEU A 158 20.94 -34.66 -11.42
C LEU A 158 21.09 -35.98 -10.66
N ALA A 159 22.28 -36.21 -10.11
CA ALA A 159 22.52 -37.31 -9.18
C ALA A 159 21.61 -37.19 -7.94
N ASP A 160 21.44 -38.32 -7.22
CA ASP A 160 20.74 -38.38 -5.93
C ASP A 160 19.25 -38.01 -5.96
N GLY A 161 18.58 -38.19 -7.10
CA GLY A 161 17.14 -37.93 -7.23
C GLY A 161 16.77 -36.45 -7.20
N ARG A 162 17.73 -35.57 -7.50
CA ARG A 162 17.50 -34.13 -7.65
C ARG A 162 17.18 -33.77 -9.11
N ARG A 163 16.45 -32.68 -9.28
CA ARG A 163 16.10 -32.10 -10.56
C ARG A 163 16.37 -30.60 -10.54
N VAL A 164 16.62 -30.04 -11.72
CA VAL A 164 16.53 -28.59 -11.96
C VAL A 164 15.48 -28.40 -13.03
N VAL A 165 14.53 -27.49 -12.78
CA VAL A 165 13.43 -27.22 -13.71
C VAL A 165 13.53 -25.77 -14.15
N HIS A 166 13.73 -25.57 -15.44
CA HIS A 166 13.83 -24.26 -16.08
C HIS A 166 12.67 -24.05 -17.03
N LEU A 167 12.09 -22.86 -16.98
CA LEU A 167 11.13 -22.39 -17.96
C LEU A 167 11.78 -21.28 -18.76
N ARG A 168 11.59 -21.30 -20.07
CA ARG A 168 11.91 -20.12 -20.89
C ARG A 168 11.15 -18.92 -20.32
N ARG A 169 11.86 -17.80 -20.10
CA ARG A 169 11.24 -16.59 -19.55
C ARG A 169 10.10 -16.12 -20.46
N PRO A 170 8.86 -16.07 -19.97
CA PRO A 170 7.73 -15.59 -20.75
C PRO A 170 7.82 -14.10 -20.98
N GLU A 171 7.16 -13.63 -22.04
CA GLU A 171 6.98 -12.20 -22.29
C GLU A 171 6.14 -11.53 -21.19
N ARG A 172 6.14 -10.19 -21.17
CA ARG A 172 5.53 -9.36 -20.14
C ARG A 172 4.06 -9.74 -19.84
N GLU A 173 3.23 -9.80 -20.87
CA GLU A 173 1.80 -10.15 -20.72
C GLU A 173 1.61 -11.63 -20.40
N THR A 174 2.35 -12.52 -21.06
CA THR A 174 2.32 -13.96 -20.80
C THR A 174 2.69 -14.27 -19.35
N SER A 175 3.59 -13.52 -18.74
CA SER A 175 3.97 -13.63 -17.33
C SER A 175 2.79 -13.36 -16.39
N VAL A 176 1.96 -12.37 -16.71
CA VAL A 176 0.75 -12.04 -15.94
C VAL A 176 -0.28 -13.15 -16.04
N LEU A 177 -0.53 -13.66 -17.26
CA LEU A 177 -1.43 -14.78 -17.49
C LEU A 177 -0.96 -16.03 -16.75
N LEU A 178 0.34 -16.32 -16.80
CA LEU A 178 0.96 -17.43 -16.09
C LEU A 178 0.78 -17.30 -14.58
N CYS A 179 1.01 -16.10 -14.02
CA CYS A 179 0.77 -15.83 -12.61
C CYS A 179 -0.70 -16.08 -12.22
N ARG A 180 -1.66 -15.66 -13.04
CA ARG A 180 -3.07 -15.93 -12.78
C ARG A 180 -3.39 -17.43 -12.73
N LEU A 181 -2.82 -18.21 -13.65
CA LEU A 181 -3.03 -19.66 -13.73
C LEU A 181 -2.37 -20.44 -12.59
N LEU A 182 -1.15 -20.06 -12.21
CA LEU A 182 -0.36 -20.78 -11.21
C LEU A 182 -0.63 -20.33 -9.78
N ALA A 183 -0.78 -19.03 -9.56
CA ALA A 183 -0.96 -18.44 -8.22
C ALA A 183 -2.44 -18.18 -7.89
N GLY A 184 -3.34 -18.28 -8.88
CA GLY A 184 -4.76 -18.03 -8.71
C GLY A 184 -5.14 -16.54 -8.68
N ARG A 185 -4.19 -15.62 -8.93
CA ARG A 185 -4.43 -14.16 -8.99
C ARG A 185 -3.40 -13.50 -9.92
N PRO A 186 -3.73 -12.40 -10.61
CA PRO A 186 -2.75 -11.64 -11.37
C PRO A 186 -1.77 -10.90 -10.44
N PRO A 187 -0.56 -10.54 -10.91
CA PRO A 187 0.36 -9.68 -10.18
C PRO A 187 -0.16 -8.23 -10.13
N GLY A 188 0.31 -7.46 -9.16
CA GLY A 188 -0.04 -6.05 -9.01
C GLY A 188 0.62 -5.13 -10.04
N ARG A 189 1.62 -5.61 -10.79
CA ARG A 189 2.31 -4.87 -11.85
C ARG A 189 2.53 -5.75 -13.07
N LEU A 190 2.52 -5.12 -14.24
CA LEU A 190 2.75 -5.78 -15.52
C LEU A 190 4.20 -6.25 -15.69
N ASP A 191 5.18 -5.48 -15.21
CA ASP A 191 6.62 -5.78 -15.28
C ASP A 191 7.16 -6.57 -14.08
N PHE A 192 6.31 -7.26 -13.34
CA PHE A 192 6.72 -7.88 -12.08
C PHE A 192 7.87 -8.89 -12.22
N LEU A 193 8.09 -9.49 -13.40
CA LEU A 193 9.24 -10.35 -13.69
C LEU A 193 10.34 -9.68 -14.53
N SER A 194 10.13 -8.48 -15.07
CA SER A 194 10.98 -7.89 -16.13
C SER A 194 11.84 -6.73 -15.68
N ASP A 195 11.66 -6.24 -14.46
CA ASP A 195 12.35 -5.08 -13.93
C ASP A 195 13.82 -5.42 -13.57
N GLU A 196 14.82 -4.72 -14.12
CA GLU A 196 16.26 -5.06 -14.02
C GLU A 196 16.79 -5.18 -12.58
N SER A 197 16.10 -4.63 -11.59
CA SER A 197 16.48 -4.81 -10.19
C SER A 197 16.06 -6.17 -9.60
N VAL A 198 15.34 -7.02 -10.33
CA VAL A 198 14.85 -8.34 -9.86
C VAL A 198 15.94 -9.40 -9.75
N ASP A 199 17.00 -9.32 -10.58
CA ASP A 199 18.10 -10.29 -10.57
C ASP A 199 19.01 -10.16 -9.33
N ARG A 200 18.87 -9.06 -8.55
CA ARG A 200 19.68 -8.76 -7.38
C ARG A 200 19.00 -9.03 -6.03
N VAL A 201 17.73 -9.43 -6.02
CA VAL A 201 17.00 -9.59 -4.76
C VAL A 201 16.87 -11.05 -4.37
N GLU A 202 17.38 -11.39 -3.19
CA GLU A 202 17.45 -12.77 -2.69
C GLU A 202 16.10 -13.33 -2.20
N GLY A 203 15.16 -12.45 -1.88
CA GLY A 203 13.82 -12.77 -1.40
C GLY A 203 12.71 -12.20 -2.28
N PRO A 204 11.45 -12.58 -2.03
CA PRO A 204 10.31 -12.00 -2.71
C PRO A 204 10.25 -10.48 -2.45
N VAL A 205 10.27 -9.69 -3.52
CA VAL A 205 10.12 -8.23 -3.42
C VAL A 205 8.63 -7.93 -3.42
N TYR A 206 8.17 -7.26 -2.36
CA TYR A 206 6.78 -6.89 -2.26
C TYR A 206 6.60 -5.42 -2.59
N LEU A 207 5.51 -5.12 -3.30
CA LEU A 207 5.09 -3.75 -3.51
C LEU A 207 4.47 -3.28 -2.19
N ALA A 208 5.30 -2.65 -1.35
CA ALA A 208 4.93 -2.04 -0.07
C ALA A 208 3.81 -0.98 -0.17
N GLN A 209 3.36 -0.65 -1.38
CA GLN A 209 2.35 0.38 -1.66
C GLN A 209 0.91 -0.01 -1.26
N ARG A 210 0.70 -1.14 -0.57
CA ARG A 210 -0.64 -1.60 -0.17
C ARG A 210 -0.97 -1.49 1.31
N THR A 211 -0.06 -0.95 2.12
CA THR A 211 -0.31 -0.64 3.51
C THR A 211 0.24 0.77 3.78
N PRO A 212 -0.59 1.78 4.12
CA PRO A 212 -0.12 3.16 4.35
C PRO A 212 0.86 3.31 5.54
N GLU A 213 1.12 2.23 6.27
CA GLU A 213 2.04 2.14 7.41
C GLU A 213 3.40 1.53 7.05
N VAL A 214 3.56 1.01 5.83
CA VAL A 214 4.82 0.38 5.37
C VAL A 214 5.54 1.33 4.42
N ASP A 215 6.84 1.50 4.65
CA ASP A 215 7.73 2.32 3.83
C ASP A 215 7.68 1.85 2.36
N PRO A 216 7.37 2.74 1.39
CA PRO A 216 7.33 2.41 -0.04
C PRO A 216 8.66 1.88 -0.60
N GLU A 217 9.79 2.19 0.04
CA GLU A 217 11.13 1.70 -0.30
C GLU A 217 11.56 0.48 0.53
N ALA A 218 10.77 0.07 1.54
CA ALA A 218 11.07 -1.13 2.32
C ALA A 218 10.80 -2.38 1.48
N ILE A 219 11.81 -2.74 0.69
CA ILE A 219 12.04 -4.09 0.21
C ILE A 219 12.34 -4.94 1.45
N HIS A 220 11.31 -5.49 2.09
CA HIS A 220 11.54 -6.59 3.01
C HIS A 220 11.96 -7.77 2.16
N ALA A 221 13.26 -8.11 2.15
CA ALA A 221 13.70 -9.46 1.84
C ALA A 221 13.10 -10.37 2.91
N GLY A 222 11.84 -10.76 2.70
CA GLY A 222 11.13 -11.62 3.61
C GLY A 222 11.73 -13.01 3.56
N GLY A 223 11.91 -13.64 4.73
CA GLY A 223 12.06 -15.09 4.80
C GLY A 223 10.82 -15.80 4.24
N ALA A 224 10.88 -17.11 4.10
CA ALA A 224 9.83 -17.90 3.47
C ALA A 224 8.43 -17.71 4.12
N ASP A 225 8.39 -17.37 5.41
CA ASP A 225 7.16 -17.08 6.18
C ASP A 225 6.45 -15.78 5.75
N ALA A 226 7.22 -14.78 5.25
CA ALA A 226 6.63 -13.55 4.74
C ALA A 226 5.85 -13.79 3.44
N GLU A 227 6.30 -14.74 2.61
CA GLU A 227 5.58 -15.17 1.40
C GLU A 227 4.24 -15.80 1.74
N ASP A 228 4.20 -16.66 2.76
CA ASP A 228 2.95 -17.29 3.19
C ASP A 228 1.95 -16.26 3.71
N GLY A 229 2.39 -15.31 4.53
CA GLY A 229 1.55 -14.22 5.02
C GLY A 229 0.95 -13.37 3.89
N LEU A 230 1.72 -13.13 2.83
CA LEU A 230 1.28 -12.30 1.69
C LEU A 230 0.40 -13.06 0.71
N LEU A 231 0.64 -14.37 0.56
CA LEU A 231 -0.28 -15.25 -0.14
C LEU A 231 -1.60 -15.42 0.61
N ALA A 232 -1.57 -15.38 1.94
CA ALA A 232 -2.77 -15.41 2.78
C ALA A 232 -3.59 -14.11 2.74
N LEU A 233 -3.02 -12.99 2.29
CA LEU A 233 -3.79 -11.74 2.14
C LEU A 233 -4.93 -11.93 1.14
N ASP A 234 -6.12 -11.50 1.56
CA ASP A 234 -7.27 -11.35 0.69
C ASP A 234 -7.11 -10.12 -0.22
N GLY A 235 -7.42 -10.30 -1.50
CA GLY A 235 -7.35 -9.21 -2.47
C GLY A 235 -7.31 -9.71 -3.91
N PRO A 236 -7.70 -8.87 -4.89
CA PRO A 236 -7.83 -9.27 -6.29
C PRO A 236 -6.48 -9.51 -6.98
N LEU A 237 -5.41 -8.85 -6.53
CA LEU A 237 -4.09 -8.86 -7.16
C LEU A 237 -3.01 -9.23 -6.14
N LEU A 238 -1.98 -9.95 -6.58
CA LEU A 238 -0.82 -10.33 -5.78
C LEU A 238 0.22 -9.21 -5.73
N PRO A 239 0.66 -8.76 -4.55
CA PRO A 239 1.68 -7.70 -4.41
C PRO A 239 3.11 -8.25 -4.61
N ILE A 240 3.33 -9.07 -5.63
CA ILE A 240 4.58 -9.80 -5.87
C ILE A 240 5.46 -9.15 -6.94
N ARG A 241 6.76 -9.42 -6.86
CA ARG A 241 7.78 -9.12 -7.88
C ARG A 241 8.89 -10.18 -7.85
N ALA A 242 9.56 -10.37 -8.98
CA ALA A 242 10.66 -11.31 -9.23
C ALA A 242 10.32 -12.82 -9.18
N HIS A 243 9.08 -13.20 -8.83
CA HIS A 243 8.69 -14.61 -8.75
C HIS A 243 7.19 -14.81 -9.02
N ILE A 244 6.81 -16.05 -9.34
CA ILE A 244 5.43 -16.54 -9.42
C ILE A 244 5.24 -17.67 -8.39
N PRO A 245 4.43 -17.45 -7.33
CA PRO A 245 3.99 -18.52 -6.44
C PRO A 245 3.14 -19.56 -7.19
N VAL A 246 3.30 -20.84 -6.85
CA VAL A 246 2.54 -21.94 -7.46
C VAL A 246 1.63 -22.58 -6.42
N ARG A 247 0.32 -22.47 -6.61
CA ARG A 247 -0.69 -23.09 -5.74
C ARG A 247 -1.16 -24.42 -6.33
N LEU A 248 -0.62 -25.49 -5.78
CA LEU A 248 -1.04 -26.85 -6.15
C LEU A 248 -2.42 -27.17 -5.55
N PRO A 249 -3.40 -27.63 -6.36
CA PRO A 249 -4.73 -27.98 -5.84
C PRO A 249 -4.66 -29.14 -4.86
N LYS A 250 -5.23 -28.97 -3.66
CA LYS A 250 -5.33 -30.02 -2.60
C LYS A 250 -3.99 -30.51 -2.05
N VAL A 251 -2.91 -29.78 -2.29
CA VAL A 251 -1.57 -30.09 -1.79
C VAL A 251 -1.14 -28.93 -0.90
N ALA A 252 -0.94 -29.20 0.38
CA ALA A 252 -0.47 -28.20 1.33
C ALA A 252 1.05 -27.98 1.22
N TRP A 253 1.80 -29.06 0.99
CA TRP A 253 3.26 -29.07 0.83
C TRP A 253 3.66 -30.02 -0.30
N PRO A 254 4.74 -29.74 -1.05
CA PRO A 254 5.68 -28.62 -0.86
C PRO A 254 5.11 -27.28 -1.36
N HIS A 255 5.69 -26.17 -0.88
CA HIS A 255 5.49 -24.86 -1.50
C HIS A 255 6.43 -24.72 -2.69
N LEU A 256 5.89 -24.22 -3.80
CA LEU A 256 6.58 -24.09 -5.07
C LEU A 256 6.50 -22.65 -5.55
N ARG A 257 7.58 -22.17 -6.16
CA ARG A 257 7.60 -20.87 -6.85
C ARG A 257 8.51 -20.91 -8.06
N LEU A 258 8.22 -20.08 -9.05
CA LEU A 258 9.08 -19.81 -10.19
C LEU A 258 9.80 -18.50 -9.94
N ARG A 259 11.13 -18.49 -9.99
CA ARG A 259 11.93 -17.29 -9.74
C ARG A 259 12.70 -16.88 -10.98
N THR A 260 12.83 -15.59 -11.23
CA THR A 260 13.67 -15.09 -12.33
C THR A 260 15.15 -15.37 -12.06
N ARG A 261 15.82 -16.05 -13.00
CA ARG A 261 17.28 -16.18 -13.05
C ARG A 261 17.75 -15.89 -14.47
N GLY A 262 18.06 -14.62 -14.75
CA GLY A 262 18.52 -14.19 -16.08
C GLY A 262 17.47 -14.48 -17.17
N ALA A 263 17.81 -15.37 -18.10
CA ALA A 263 16.95 -15.68 -19.26
C ALA A 263 15.86 -16.74 -18.99
N VAL A 264 15.82 -17.33 -17.80
CA VAL A 264 14.88 -18.39 -17.44
C VAL A 264 14.10 -18.05 -16.16
N LEU A 265 12.97 -18.74 -15.97
CA LEU A 265 12.38 -18.91 -14.65
C LEU A 265 12.81 -20.27 -14.09
N GLU A 266 13.33 -20.29 -12.88
CA GLU A 266 13.77 -21.50 -12.19
C GLU A 266 12.75 -21.91 -11.14
N LEU A 267 12.39 -23.20 -11.09
CA LEU A 267 11.55 -23.73 -10.04
C LEU A 267 12.34 -23.84 -8.74
N GLU A 268 11.81 -23.23 -7.68
CA GLU A 268 12.26 -23.44 -6.32
C GLU A 268 11.16 -24.17 -5.53
N SER A 269 11.57 -25.08 -4.65
CA SER A 269 10.67 -25.78 -3.73
C SER A 269 11.13 -25.63 -2.30
N ARG A 270 10.20 -25.62 -1.35
CA ARG A 270 10.48 -25.78 0.08
C ARG A 270 9.49 -26.72 0.74
N GLU A 271 9.96 -27.33 1.83
CA GLU A 271 9.14 -28.04 2.80
C GLU A 271 8.82 -27.15 4.00
N GLU A 272 7.99 -27.65 4.91
CA GLU A 272 7.65 -26.94 6.15
C GLU A 272 8.91 -26.67 6.99
N GLY A 273 9.17 -25.40 7.30
CA GLY A 273 10.32 -24.97 8.10
C GLY A 273 11.65 -24.90 7.33
N GLU A 274 11.68 -25.23 6.03
CA GLU A 274 12.88 -25.24 5.21
C GLU A 274 12.95 -24.03 4.26
N PRO A 275 14.16 -23.56 3.88
CA PRO A 275 14.30 -22.53 2.87
C PRO A 275 14.00 -23.07 1.47
N TYR A 276 13.68 -22.15 0.54
CA TYR A 276 13.56 -22.49 -0.88
C TYR A 276 14.90 -22.94 -1.46
N THR A 277 14.86 -24.02 -2.24
CA THR A 277 16.01 -24.54 -3.00
C THR A 277 15.63 -24.78 -4.46
N HIS A 278 16.58 -24.52 -5.37
CA HIS A 278 16.46 -24.77 -6.81
C HIS A 278 16.82 -26.21 -7.20
N LEU A 279 17.54 -26.93 -6.33
CA LEU A 279 17.79 -28.37 -6.47
C LEU A 279 16.58 -29.11 -5.91
N VAL A 280 15.52 -29.17 -6.70
CA VAL A 280 14.24 -29.72 -6.25
C VAL A 280 14.29 -31.25 -6.19
N PRO A 281 13.67 -31.89 -5.18
CA PRO A 281 13.42 -33.33 -5.21
C PRO A 281 12.65 -33.75 -6.47
N GLU A 282 12.90 -34.95 -6.98
CA GLU A 282 12.17 -35.53 -8.11
C GLU A 282 10.65 -35.45 -7.93
N ALA A 283 10.15 -35.84 -6.75
CA ALA A 283 8.72 -35.75 -6.45
C ALA A 283 8.14 -34.32 -6.58
N HIS A 284 8.93 -33.29 -6.27
CA HIS A 284 8.46 -31.89 -6.37
C HIS A 284 8.41 -31.44 -7.84
N ALA A 285 9.40 -31.85 -8.64
CA ALA A 285 9.42 -31.62 -10.08
C ALA A 285 8.25 -32.35 -10.79
N GLU A 286 7.96 -33.60 -10.40
CA GLU A 286 6.82 -34.37 -10.90
C GLU A 286 5.48 -33.73 -10.53
N LEU A 287 5.33 -33.25 -9.28
CA LEU A 287 4.13 -32.50 -8.87
C LEU A 287 3.93 -31.24 -9.70
N PHE A 288 4.99 -30.46 -9.93
CA PHE A 288 4.93 -29.25 -10.73
C PHE A 288 4.58 -29.53 -12.19
N THR A 289 5.31 -30.44 -12.83
CA THR A 289 5.08 -30.80 -14.25
C THR A 289 3.71 -31.46 -14.43
N GLY A 290 3.29 -32.33 -13.50
CA GLY A 290 1.94 -32.89 -13.47
C GLY A 290 0.85 -31.82 -13.36
N PHE A 291 1.09 -30.76 -12.56
CA PHE A 291 0.17 -29.62 -12.49
C PHE A 291 0.09 -28.85 -13.83
N LEU A 292 1.22 -28.57 -14.48
CA LEU A 292 1.24 -27.94 -15.81
C LEU A 292 0.51 -28.78 -16.86
N VAL A 293 0.77 -30.09 -16.90
CA VAL A 293 0.05 -31.03 -17.78
C VAL A 293 -1.45 -31.00 -17.50
N SER A 294 -1.86 -30.92 -16.23
CA SER A 294 -3.28 -30.81 -15.87
C SER A 294 -3.94 -29.53 -16.42
N LEU A 295 -3.20 -28.41 -16.48
CA LEU A 295 -3.67 -27.17 -17.08
C LEU A 295 -3.75 -27.26 -18.61
N GLN A 296 -2.78 -27.94 -19.24
CA GLN A 296 -2.83 -28.23 -20.68
C GLN A 296 -4.03 -29.09 -21.06
N VAL A 297 -4.30 -30.17 -20.32
CA VAL A 297 -5.45 -31.06 -20.55
C VAL A 297 -6.78 -30.29 -20.43
N ARG A 298 -6.86 -29.31 -19.53
CA ARG A 298 -8.01 -28.41 -19.40
C ARG A 298 -8.05 -27.29 -20.45
N GLY A 299 -7.10 -27.26 -21.39
CA GLY A 299 -7.01 -26.25 -22.44
C GLY A 299 -6.69 -24.85 -21.93
N ARG A 300 -6.06 -24.72 -20.75
CA ARG A 300 -5.74 -23.42 -20.13
C ARG A 300 -4.36 -22.88 -20.51
N LEU A 301 -3.44 -23.75 -20.92
CA LEU A 301 -2.11 -23.40 -21.41
C LEU A 301 -1.63 -24.44 -22.42
N THR A 302 -0.51 -24.17 -23.07
CA THR A 302 0.28 -25.15 -23.84
C THR A 302 1.65 -25.28 -23.19
N VAL A 303 2.09 -26.51 -22.94
CA VAL A 303 3.38 -26.83 -22.35
C VAL A 303 4.12 -27.83 -23.21
N GLU A 304 5.38 -27.52 -23.51
CA GLU A 304 6.37 -28.42 -24.09
C GLU A 304 7.37 -28.77 -22.99
N ILE A 305 7.49 -30.05 -22.65
CA ILE A 305 8.41 -30.52 -21.61
C ILE A 305 9.53 -31.28 -22.32
N ASP A 306 10.74 -30.78 -22.16
CA ASP A 306 11.97 -31.42 -22.62
C ASP A 306 12.70 -32.06 -21.44
N VAL A 307 13.16 -33.28 -21.64
CA VAL A 307 13.87 -34.08 -20.65
C VAL A 307 15.16 -34.58 -21.32
N PRO A 308 16.25 -33.81 -21.23
CA PRO A 308 17.52 -34.14 -21.87
C PRO A 308 18.22 -35.37 -21.27
#